data_AF-A0A7V9S828-F1
#
_entry.id   AF-A0A7V9S828-F1
#
_cell.length_a   1.000
_cell.length_b   1.000
_cell.length_c   1.000
_cell.angle_alpha   90.00
_cell.angle_beta   90.00
_cell.angle_gamma   90.00
#
_symmetry.space_group_name_H-M   'P 1'
#
loop_
_entity.id
_entity.type
_entity.pdbx_description
1 polymer ?
#
loop_
_entity_poly.entity_id
_entity_poly.type
_entity_poly.pdbx_seq_one_letter_code
_entity_poly.pdbx_strand_id
1 'polypeptide(L)'
;MEKSMKIRTLVLGAVAGAGALAALAAPVSAAVSCNRYGDCWHTTDRYDYRPAFGVTVHDDNWKWRSHERYRWREHEGRGYWGRNHVWVTF
;
A
#
# COMPACT_ATOMS: atom_id res chain seq x y z
N MET A 1 22.80 60.40 -6.11
CA MET A 1 23.04 59.34 -5.10
C MET A 1 22.06 59.66 -3.97
N GLU A 2 21.12 58.85 -3.51
CA GLU A 2 21.11 57.41 -3.31
C GLU A 2 19.70 56.82 -3.54
N LYS A 3 19.61 56.00 -4.59
CA LYS A 3 18.53 55.03 -4.79
C LYS A 3 18.71 53.90 -3.76
N SER A 4 18.21 54.00 -2.54
CA SER A 4 18.29 52.86 -1.59
C SER A 4 17.36 52.97 -0.38
N MET A 5 16.06 53.23 -0.58
CA MET A 5 15.09 52.97 0.48
C MET A 5 13.76 52.42 -0.04
N LYS A 6 13.81 51.43 -0.93
CA LYS A 6 12.64 50.61 -1.30
C LYS A 6 12.97 49.13 -1.54
N ILE A 7 14.10 48.64 -1.03
CA ILE A 7 14.60 47.27 -1.27
C ILE A 7 14.81 46.51 0.06
N ARG A 8 14.15 46.91 1.15
CA ARG A 8 14.17 46.16 2.42
C ARG A 8 12.84 45.48 2.76
N THR A 9 11.78 45.72 1.99
CA THR A 9 10.43 45.19 2.28
C THR A 9 10.06 43.99 1.40
N LEU A 10 10.91 43.57 0.46
CA LEU A 10 10.61 42.49 -0.49
C LEU A 10 11.32 41.16 -0.20
N VAL A 11 12.04 41.04 0.92
CA VAL A 11 12.79 39.81 1.29
C VAL A 11 12.12 39.03 2.43
N LEU A 12 10.80 39.20 2.64
CA LEU A 12 10.03 38.36 3.58
C LEU A 12 8.95 37.48 2.92
N GLY A 13 8.83 37.49 1.59
CA GLY A 13 7.69 36.85 0.91
C GLY A 13 7.99 35.63 0.03
N ALA A 14 9.23 35.14 -0.04
CA ALA A 14 9.64 34.19 -1.09
C ALA A 14 10.37 32.93 -0.58
N VAL A 15 10.07 32.47 0.65
CA VAL A 15 10.52 31.14 1.13
C VAL A 15 9.36 30.47 1.87
N ALA A 16 8.22 30.30 1.20
CA ALA A 16 7.15 29.45 1.68
C ALA A 16 6.50 28.76 0.48
N GLY A 17 6.61 27.45 0.38
CA GLY A 17 5.80 26.67 -0.55
C GLY A 17 6.54 26.00 -1.71
N ALA A 18 7.70 25.42 -1.48
CA ALA A 18 8.22 24.39 -2.38
C ALA A 18 8.97 23.33 -1.57
N GLY A 19 8.24 22.53 -0.78
CA GLY A 19 8.92 21.58 0.12
C GLY A 19 8.14 20.38 0.63
N ALA A 20 6.86 20.19 0.29
CA ALA A 20 6.07 19.14 0.97
C ALA A 20 5.10 18.39 0.05
N LEU A 21 5.58 17.87 -1.09
CA LEU A 21 4.81 16.86 -1.87
C LEU A 21 5.48 15.49 -1.91
N ALA A 22 6.59 15.28 -1.18
CA ALA A 22 7.35 14.03 -1.25
C ALA A 22 6.83 12.89 -0.35
N ALA A 23 5.76 13.09 0.43
CA ALA A 23 5.44 12.18 1.55
C ALA A 23 4.13 11.37 1.43
N LEU A 24 3.48 11.31 0.26
CA LEU A 24 2.27 10.49 0.09
C LEU A 24 2.51 9.16 -0.65
N ALA A 25 3.77 8.75 -0.82
CA ALA A 25 4.05 7.36 -1.13
C ALA A 25 3.91 6.57 0.18
N ALA A 26 2.66 6.24 0.56
CA ALA A 26 2.45 5.12 1.48
C ALA A 26 3.27 3.95 0.91
N PRO A 27 4.08 3.25 1.72
CA PRO A 27 4.75 2.06 1.23
C PRO A 27 3.65 1.17 0.66
N VAL A 28 3.68 0.92 -0.64
CA VAL A 28 2.90 -0.17 -1.21
C VAL A 28 3.63 -1.42 -0.72
N SER A 29 3.36 -1.82 0.53
CA SER A 29 3.76 -3.15 0.96
C SER A 29 2.73 -4.10 0.35
N ALA A 30 2.73 -4.14 -0.98
CA ALA A 30 1.98 -5.08 -1.75
C ALA A 30 2.46 -6.46 -1.30
N ALA A 31 1.57 -7.24 -0.73
CA ALA A 31 1.84 -8.64 -0.46
C ALA A 31 0.78 -9.45 -1.17
N VAL A 32 1.16 -10.64 -1.63
CA VAL A 32 0.21 -11.60 -2.18
C VAL A 32 -0.16 -12.55 -1.06
N SER A 33 -1.40 -12.48 -0.60
CA SER A 33 -1.94 -13.40 0.40
C SER A 33 -2.67 -14.52 -0.33
N CYS A 34 -2.39 -15.77 -0.01
CA CYS A 34 -3.06 -16.94 -0.59
C CYS A 34 -3.60 -17.87 0.50
N ASN A 35 -4.83 -18.36 0.34
CA ASN A 35 -5.41 -19.35 1.23
C ASN A 35 -5.27 -20.78 0.67
N ARG A 36 -5.48 -21.77 1.54
CA ARG A 36 -5.50 -23.20 1.16
C ARG A 36 -6.60 -23.60 0.16
N TYR A 37 -7.59 -22.74 -0.05
CA TYR A 37 -8.71 -22.98 -0.97
C TYR A 37 -8.39 -22.50 -2.40
N GLY A 38 -7.20 -21.91 -2.61
CA GLY A 38 -6.74 -21.42 -3.89
C GLY A 38 -7.11 -19.97 -4.19
N ASP A 39 -7.71 -19.22 -3.27
CA ASP A 39 -7.91 -17.78 -3.47
C ASP A 39 -6.63 -17.04 -3.08
N CYS A 40 -6.12 -16.23 -4.01
CA CYS A 40 -5.03 -15.29 -3.78
C CYS A 40 -5.53 -13.85 -3.98
N TRP A 41 -5.04 -12.92 -3.18
CA TRP A 41 -5.43 -11.52 -3.22
C TRP A 41 -4.26 -10.63 -2.88
N HIS A 42 -4.29 -9.40 -3.37
CA HIS A 42 -3.32 -8.39 -3.02
C HIS A 42 -3.73 -7.70 -1.72
N THR A 43 -2.75 -7.45 -0.85
CA THR A 43 -2.93 -6.62 0.35
C THR A 43 -2.01 -5.41 0.27
N THR A 44 -2.48 -4.27 0.80
CA THR A 44 -1.70 -3.02 0.89
C THR A 44 -0.57 -3.11 1.92
N ASP A 45 -0.73 -4.01 2.89
CA ASP A 45 0.16 -4.23 4.01
C ASP A 45 0.44 -5.73 4.19
N ARG A 46 1.60 -6.04 4.78
CA ARG A 46 1.96 -7.40 5.17
C ARG A 46 1.32 -7.76 6.52
N TYR A 47 0.12 -8.33 6.49
CA TYR A 47 -0.59 -8.72 7.70
C TYR A 47 0.00 -9.99 8.34
N ASP A 48 0.07 -10.01 9.67
CA ASP A 48 0.32 -11.22 10.45
C ASP A 48 -1.01 -11.97 10.67
N TYR A 49 -1.30 -12.93 9.80
CA TYR A 49 -2.51 -13.73 9.90
C TYR A 49 -2.34 -14.82 10.97
N ARG A 50 -3.39 -15.02 11.77
CA ARG A 50 -3.44 -16.14 12.70
C ARG A 50 -3.28 -17.46 11.92
N PRO A 51 -2.43 -18.41 12.37
CA PRO A 51 -2.22 -19.68 11.66
C PRO A 51 -3.51 -20.44 11.35
N ALA A 52 -4.53 -20.31 12.22
CA ALA A 52 -5.85 -20.92 12.05
C ALA A 52 -6.60 -20.47 10.78
N PHE A 53 -6.27 -19.29 10.22
CA PHE A 53 -6.88 -18.81 8.98
C PHE A 53 -6.33 -19.56 7.76
N GLY A 54 -5.10 -20.11 7.86
CA GLY A 54 -4.43 -20.85 6.79
C GLY A 54 -4.18 -19.97 5.57
N VAL A 55 -3.67 -18.77 5.83
CA VAL A 55 -3.24 -17.78 4.84
C VAL A 55 -1.71 -17.74 4.84
N THR A 56 -1.13 -17.85 3.66
CA THR A 56 0.31 -17.67 3.43
C THR A 56 0.52 -16.32 2.76
N VAL A 57 1.50 -15.57 3.24
CA VAL A 57 1.84 -14.24 2.70
C VAL A 57 3.15 -14.33 1.93
N HIS A 58 3.09 -13.93 0.67
CA HIS A 58 4.20 -13.85 -0.26
C HIS A 58 4.53 -12.38 -0.59
N ASP A 59 5.70 -12.16 -1.16
CA ASP A 59 6.10 -10.83 -1.67
C ASP A 59 5.27 -10.43 -2.91
N ASP A 60 5.25 -9.15 -3.23
CA ASP A 60 4.47 -8.56 -4.34
C ASP A 60 4.71 -9.21 -5.69
N ASN A 61 5.96 -9.63 -5.95
CA ASN A 61 6.37 -10.22 -7.22
C ASN A 61 6.08 -11.72 -7.31
N TRP A 62 5.50 -12.31 -6.27
CA TRP A 62 5.23 -13.73 -6.22
C TRP A 62 4.17 -14.13 -7.23
N LYS A 63 4.42 -15.25 -7.91
CA LYS A 63 3.54 -15.83 -8.92
C LYS A 63 3.57 -17.33 -8.78
N TRP A 64 2.43 -17.95 -9.03
CA TRP A 64 2.31 -19.40 -9.13
C TRP A 64 2.53 -19.90 -10.56
N ARG A 65 2.85 -21.18 -10.69
CA ARG A 65 2.98 -21.88 -11.97
C ARG A 65 1.62 -22.26 -12.54
N SER A 66 1.53 -22.43 -13.85
CA SER A 66 0.26 -22.72 -14.55
C SER A 66 -0.48 -23.98 -14.09
N HIS A 67 0.20 -24.94 -13.45
CA HIS A 67 -0.43 -26.16 -12.92
C HIS A 67 -0.98 -26.01 -11.51
N GLU A 68 -0.77 -24.87 -10.85
CA GLU A 68 -1.24 -24.62 -9.50
C GLU A 68 -2.71 -24.14 -9.52
N ARG A 69 -3.46 -24.48 -8.47
CA ARG A 69 -4.92 -24.26 -8.39
C ARG A 69 -5.27 -22.89 -7.81
N TYR A 70 -4.43 -21.88 -8.05
CA TYR A 70 -4.64 -20.53 -7.53
C TYR A 70 -5.44 -19.69 -8.52
N ARG A 71 -6.26 -18.78 -7.97
CA ARG A 71 -7.04 -17.79 -8.71
C ARG A 71 -6.97 -16.46 -7.96
N TRP A 72 -6.88 -15.38 -8.72
CA TRP A 72 -6.97 -14.04 -8.17
C TRP A 72 -8.39 -13.74 -7.70
N ARG A 73 -8.50 -13.12 -6.54
CA ARG A 73 -9.76 -12.68 -5.95
C ARG A 73 -9.53 -11.44 -5.11
N GLU A 74 -9.69 -10.29 -5.73
CA GLU A 74 -9.44 -9.01 -5.06
C GLU A 74 -10.57 -8.62 -4.11
N HIS A 75 -10.21 -7.95 -3.02
CA HIS A 75 -11.14 -7.30 -2.10
C HIS A 75 -10.45 -6.11 -1.45
N GLU A 76 -11.17 -5.01 -1.26
CA GLU A 76 -10.65 -3.82 -0.59
C GLU A 76 -10.73 -3.95 0.94
N GLY A 77 -9.75 -3.38 1.64
CA GLY A 77 -9.74 -3.34 3.10
C GLY A 77 -9.11 -4.57 3.77
N ARG A 78 -9.18 -4.60 5.10
CA ARG A 78 -8.52 -5.60 5.93
C ARG A 78 -9.40 -6.83 6.11
N GLY A 79 -8.86 -8.00 5.80
CA GLY A 79 -9.58 -9.26 5.89
C GLY A 79 -8.87 -10.40 5.19
N TYR A 80 -9.56 -11.54 5.06
CA TYR A 80 -9.09 -12.70 4.33
C TYR A 80 -10.23 -13.48 3.69
N TRP A 81 -9.90 -14.25 2.63
CA TRP A 81 -10.84 -15.21 2.04
C TRP A 81 -10.89 -16.48 2.88
N GLY A 82 -12.05 -16.74 3.47
CA GLY A 82 -12.34 -17.91 4.28
C GLY A 82 -12.86 -19.11 3.49
N ARG A 83 -13.45 -20.06 4.21
CA ARG A 83 -14.12 -21.22 3.60
C ARG A 83 -15.26 -20.74 2.68
N ASN A 84 -15.53 -21.50 1.61
CA ASN A 84 -16.56 -21.19 0.62
C ASN A 84 -16.35 -19.85 -0.12
N HIS A 85 -15.12 -19.33 -0.15
CA HIS A 85 -14.79 -18.07 -0.84
C HIS A 85 -15.55 -16.87 -0.28
N VAL A 86 -15.76 -16.83 1.04
CA VAL A 86 -16.39 -15.70 1.75
C VAL A 86 -15.32 -14.80 2.33
N TRP A 87 -15.45 -13.49 2.14
CA TRP A 87 -14.56 -12.50 2.74
C TRP A 87 -14.87 -12.31 4.23
N VAL A 88 -13.84 -12.31 5.07
CA VAL A 88 -13.95 -12.12 6.53
C VAL A 88 -13.04 -10.96 6.95
N THR A 89 -13.62 -9.94 7.57
CA THR A 89 -12.90 -8.76 8.08
C THR A 89 -12.40 -8.98 9.52
N PHE A 90 -11.34 -8.24 9.91
CA PHE A 90 -10.80 -8.24 11.28
C PHE A 90 -10.01 -6.96 11.60
#